data_AF-A0A7J2Z142-F1
#
_entry.id   AF-A0A7J2Z142-F1
#
_cell.length_a   1.000
_cell.length_b   1.000
_cell.length_c   1.000
_cell.angle_alpha   90.00
_cell.angle_beta   90.00
_cell.angle_gamma   90.00
#
_symmetry.space_group_name_H-M   'P 1'
#
loop_
_entity.id
_entity.type
_entity.pdbx_description
1 polymer ?
#
loop_
_entity_poly.entity_id
_entity_poly.type
_entity_poly.pdbx_seq_one_letter_code
_entity_poly.pdbx_strand_id
1 'polypeptide(L)'
;MERVYKVKKEKKKDLETLMAKDPYAPISFGRIAPVIKEVDDNIFLYIKSEEAKVFEFVENELKTIEGKRAEPEEENKIIELVHKDEESAAGGFGAIFG
;
A
#
# COMPACT_ATOMS: atom_id res chain seq x y z
N MET A 1 -3.35 12.17 -3.49
CA MET A 1 -2.23 11.66 -4.33
C MET A 1 -2.12 10.16 -4.11
N GLU A 2 -1.65 9.42 -5.10
CA GLU A 2 -1.50 7.96 -5.05
C GLU A 2 -0.04 7.60 -5.35
N ARG A 3 0.53 6.67 -4.58
CA ARG A 3 1.87 6.13 -4.83
C ARG A 3 1.89 4.64 -4.55
N VAL A 4 2.72 3.93 -5.30
CA VAL A 4 2.98 2.50 -5.08
C VAL A 4 4.43 2.29 -4.71
N TYR A 5 4.63 1.56 -3.62
CA TYR A 5 5.94 1.13 -3.17
C TYR A 5 6.08 -0.38 -3.37
N LYS A 6 7.30 -0.81 -3.62
CA LYS A 6 7.68 -2.20 -3.89
C LYS A 6 8.69 -2.65 -2.85
N VAL A 7 8.43 -3.82 -2.27
CA VAL A 7 9.28 -4.51 -1.31
C VAL A 7 9.44 -5.95 -1.78
N LYS A 8 10.63 -6.55 -1.62
CA LYS A 8 10.82 -7.96 -1.93
C LYS A 8 10.02 -8.84 -0.96
N LYS A 9 9.44 -9.93 -1.46
CA LYS A 9 8.67 -10.88 -0.63
C LYS A 9 9.50 -11.51 0.50
N GLU A 10 10.81 -11.63 0.32
CA GLU A 10 11.75 -12.06 1.36
C GLU A 10 11.72 -11.16 2.62
N LYS A 11 11.40 -9.87 2.44
CA LYS A 11 11.30 -8.87 3.52
C LYS A 11 9.89 -8.80 4.11
N LYS A 12 8.98 -9.72 3.76
CA LYS A 12 7.58 -9.72 4.25
C LYS A 12 7.50 -9.63 5.77
N LYS A 13 8.30 -10.42 6.48
CA LYS A 13 8.30 -10.43 7.95
C LYS A 13 8.75 -9.09 8.54
N ASP A 14 9.74 -8.47 7.91
CA ASP A 14 10.24 -7.15 8.32
C ASP A 14 9.19 -6.08 8.04
N LEU A 15 8.52 -6.16 6.88
CA LEU A 15 7.40 -5.30 6.51
C LEU A 15 6.23 -5.42 7.49
N GLU A 16 5.82 -6.64 7.86
CA GLU A 16 4.74 -6.88 8.83
C GLU A 16 5.09 -6.27 10.20
N THR A 17 6.34 -6.43 10.63
CA THR A 17 6.84 -5.84 11.89
C THR A 17 6.81 -4.31 11.85
N LEU A 18 7.23 -3.73 10.72
CA LEU A 18 7.24 -2.30 10.49
C LEU A 18 5.82 -1.72 10.42
N MET A 19 4.89 -2.42 9.80
CA MET A 19 3.48 -2.02 9.73
C MET A 19 2.78 -2.12 11.10
N ALA A 20 3.21 -3.04 11.96
CA ALA A 20 2.70 -3.20 13.31
C ALA A 20 3.29 -2.18 14.31
N LYS A 21 4.30 -1.41 13.92
CA LYS A 21 4.97 -0.45 14.80
C LYS A 21 4.11 0.79 15.01
N ASP A 22 3.91 1.14 16.28
CA ASP A 22 3.25 2.37 16.76
C ASP A 22 1.95 2.75 16.00
N PRO A 23 0.92 1.89 15.99
CA PRO A 23 -0.29 2.09 15.19
C PRO A 23 -1.07 3.37 15.55
N TYR A 24 -0.88 3.90 16.77
CA TYR A 24 -1.59 5.08 17.26
C TYR A 24 -0.87 6.41 17.01
N ALA A 25 0.36 6.38 16.49
CA ALA A 25 1.10 7.58 16.15
C ALA A 25 0.33 8.46 15.15
N PRO A 26 0.54 9.80 15.14
CA PRO A 26 -0.16 10.70 14.24
C PRO A 26 -0.06 10.29 12.76
N ILE A 27 1.10 9.77 12.35
CA ILE A 27 1.35 9.14 11.06
C ILE A 27 1.85 7.72 11.36
N SER A 28 1.11 6.70 10.93
CA SER A 28 1.43 5.29 11.14
C SER A 28 0.86 4.44 10.01
N PHE A 29 1.41 3.26 9.75
CA PHE A 29 0.83 2.33 8.77
C PHE A 29 -0.58 1.88 9.14
N GLY A 30 -0.91 1.82 10.43
CA GLY A 30 -2.27 1.54 10.91
C GLY A 30 -3.27 2.62 10.54
N ARG A 31 -2.87 3.90 10.50
CA ARG A 31 -3.73 5.01 10.05
C ARG A 31 -3.74 5.19 8.55
N ILE A 32 -2.60 4.96 7.89
CA ILE A 32 -2.46 5.06 6.44
C ILE A 32 -3.26 3.95 5.75
N ALA A 33 -3.35 2.77 6.37
CA ALA A 33 -4.06 1.60 5.87
C ALA A 33 -3.73 1.29 4.38
N PRO A 34 -2.43 1.06 4.05
CA PRO A 34 -2.03 0.78 2.68
C PRO A 34 -2.74 -0.47 2.14
N VAL A 35 -3.12 -0.45 0.86
CA VAL A 35 -3.60 -1.65 0.17
C VAL A 35 -2.40 -2.48 -0.25
N ILE A 36 -2.33 -3.71 0.26
CA ILE A 36 -1.22 -4.63 -0.02
C ILE A 36 -1.61 -5.54 -1.18
N LYS A 37 -0.72 -5.66 -2.18
CA LYS A 37 -0.83 -6.62 -3.28
C LYS A 37 0.45 -7.44 -3.38
N GLU A 38 0.35 -8.75 -3.36
CA GLU A 38 1.47 -9.64 -3.67
C GLU A 38 1.41 -10.00 -5.16
N VAL A 39 2.48 -9.69 -5.90
CA VAL A 39 2.61 -10.04 -7.32
C VAL A 39 4.01 -10.59 -7.53
N ASP A 40 4.09 -11.82 -8.02
CA ASP A 40 5.33 -12.58 -8.19
C ASP A 40 6.15 -12.62 -6.87
N ASP A 41 7.43 -12.26 -6.92
CA ASP A 41 8.34 -12.21 -5.77
C ASP A 41 8.34 -10.87 -5.04
N ASN A 42 7.33 -10.02 -5.28
CA ASN A 42 7.26 -8.68 -4.72
C ASN A 42 5.93 -8.40 -4.01
N ILE A 43 6.01 -7.53 -3.03
CA ILE A 43 4.90 -6.97 -2.28
C ILE A 43 4.80 -5.51 -2.66
N PHE A 44 3.61 -5.12 -3.12
CA PHE A 44 3.27 -3.77 -3.51
C PHE A 44 2.37 -3.14 -2.45
N LEU A 45 2.72 -1.93 -2.02
CA LEU A 45 1.95 -1.12 -1.10
C LEU A 45 1.39 0.07 -1.87
N TYR A 46 0.10 0.05 -2.11
CA TYR A 46 -0.63 1.18 -2.65
C TYR A 46 -1.07 2.11 -1.51
N ILE A 47 -0.71 3.38 -1.61
CA ILE A 47 -1.00 4.40 -0.60
C ILE A 47 -1.66 5.59 -1.26
N LYS A 48 -2.83 5.94 -0.75
CA LYS A 48 -3.59 7.14 -1.14
C LYS A 48 -3.62 8.11 0.04
N SER A 49 -3.04 9.29 -0.15
CA SER A 49 -3.05 10.35 0.86
C SER A 49 -2.95 11.73 0.22
N GLU A 50 -3.51 12.75 0.88
CA GLU A 50 -3.35 14.16 0.52
C GLU A 50 -2.15 14.79 1.23
N GLU A 51 -1.60 14.14 2.26
CA GLU A 51 -0.52 14.67 3.08
C GLU A 51 0.85 14.24 2.54
N ALA A 52 1.67 15.21 2.12
CA ALA A 52 3.04 14.95 1.64
C ALA A 52 3.90 14.21 2.69
N LYS A 53 3.70 14.53 3.97
CA LYS A 53 4.42 13.92 5.10
C LYS A 53 4.18 12.41 5.24
N VAL A 54 3.03 11.91 4.77
CA VAL A 54 2.74 10.47 4.75
C VAL A 54 3.71 9.76 3.82
N PHE A 55 3.95 10.29 2.62
CA PHE A 55 4.87 9.69 1.66
C PHE A 55 6.32 9.76 2.13
N GLU A 56 6.72 10.87 2.77
CA GLU A 56 8.05 10.99 3.38
C GLU A 56 8.26 9.98 4.51
N PHE A 57 7.25 9.79 5.38
CA PHE A 57 7.26 8.78 6.43
C PHE A 57 7.43 7.38 5.85
N VAL A 58 6.59 7.01 4.88
CA VAL A 58 6.62 5.69 4.22
C VAL A 58 7.97 5.45 3.57
N GLU A 59 8.52 6.42 2.86
CA GLU A 59 9.84 6.29 2.22
C GLU A 59 10.95 6.08 3.24
N ASN A 60 10.90 6.77 4.39
CA ASN A 60 11.90 6.61 5.43
C ASN A 60 11.81 5.26 6.13
N GLU A 61 10.61 4.79 6.43
CA GLU A 61 10.40 3.48 7.03
C GLU A 61 10.78 2.37 6.05
N LEU A 62 10.32 2.43 4.79
CA LEU A 62 10.59 1.39 3.79
C LEU A 62 12.08 1.28 3.42
N LYS A 63 12.86 2.36 3.48
CA LYS A 63 14.33 2.29 3.29
C LYS A 63 15.00 1.31 4.24
N THR A 64 14.48 1.13 5.45
CA THR A 64 15.05 0.21 6.44
C THR A 64 14.95 -1.27 6.03
N ILE A 65 14.04 -1.58 5.10
CA ILE A 65 13.78 -2.93 4.59
C ILE A 65 14.03 -3.03 3.07
N GLU A 66 14.81 -2.10 2.51
CA GLU A 66 15.13 -2.03 1.07
C GLU A 66 13.90 -1.85 0.16
N GLY A 67 12.82 -1.27 0.69
CA GLY A 67 11.66 -0.87 -0.08
C GLY A 67 11.95 0.37 -0.91
N LYS A 68 11.39 0.42 -2.12
CA LYS A 68 11.54 1.55 -3.06
C LYS A 68 10.22 1.89 -3.72
N ARG A 69 10.14 3.05 -4.36
CA ARG A 69 9.00 3.35 -5.24
C ARG A 69 8.97 2.35 -6.41
N ALA A 70 7.77 1.92 -6.77
CA ALA A 70 7.60 1.07 -7.95
C ALA A 70 7.95 1.86 -9.22
N GLU A 71 8.39 1.16 -10.27
CA GLU A 71 8.58 1.78 -11.58
C GLU A 71 7.21 2.25 -12.13
N PRO A 72 7.15 3.28 -13.00
CA PRO A 72 5.88 3.83 -13.48
C PRO A 72 4.94 2.79 -14.09
N GLU A 73 5.47 1.79 -14.79
CA GLU A 73 4.69 0.69 -15.37
C GLU A 73 4.06 -0.21 -14.31
N GLU A 74 4.82 -0.57 -13.27
CA GLU A 74 4.34 -1.38 -12.14
C GLU A 74 3.35 -0.59 -11.28
N GLU A 75 3.65 0.70 -11.03
CA GLU A 75 2.81 1.62 -10.28
C GLU A 75 1.42 1.72 -10.91
N ASN A 76 1.34 2.03 -12.21
CA ASN A 76 0.06 2.12 -12.93
C ASN A 76 -0.72 0.81 -12.90
N LYS A 77 -0.04 -0.33 -13.14
CA LYS A 77 -0.68 -1.65 -13.10
C LYS A 77 -1.31 -1.96 -11.75
N ILE A 78 -0.61 -1.65 -10.65
CA ILE A 78 -1.14 -1.88 -9.30
C ILE A 78 -2.29 -0.92 -8.99
N ILE A 79 -2.19 0.35 -9.39
CA ILE A 79 -3.27 1.33 -9.23
C ILE A 79 -4.54 0.85 -9.94
N GLU A 80 -4.45 0.44 -11.20
CA GLU A 80 -5.58 -0.10 -11.96
C GLU A 80 -6.19 -1.34 -11.29
N LEU A 81 -5.37 -2.25 -10.78
CA LEU A 81 -5.85 -3.43 -10.05
C LEU A 81 -6.60 -3.03 -8.76
N VAL A 82 -6.10 -2.05 -8.01
CA VAL A 82 -6.76 -1.57 -6.80
C VAL A 82 -8.10 -0.90 -7.13
N HIS A 83 -8.14 0.00 -8.12
CA HIS A 83 -9.38 0.66 -8.52
C HIS A 83 -10.42 -0.34 -9.04
N LYS A 84 -10.00 -1.34 -9.83
CA LYS A 84 -10.91 -2.39 -10.31
C LYS A 84 -11.51 -3.22 -9.17
N ASP A 85 -10.72 -3.51 -8.13
CA ASP A 85 -11.20 -4.22 -6.95
C ASP A 85 -12.17 -3.35 -6.13
N GLU A 86 -11.88 -2.07 -5.98
CA GLU A 86 -12.77 -1.10 -5.32
C GLU A 86 -14.11 -0.96 -6.07
N GLU A 87 -14.08 -0.85 -7.39
CA GLU A 87 -15.28 -0.82 -8.24
C GLU A 87 -16.09 -2.11 -8.15
N SER A 88 -15.42 -3.26 -8.16
CA SER A 88 -16.08 -4.57 -8.03
C SER A 88 -16.72 -4.74 -6.65
N ALA A 89 -16.07 -4.26 -5.60
CA ALA A 89 -16.60 -4.28 -4.23
C ALA A 89 -17.78 -3.31 -4.08
N ALA A 90 -17.73 -2.13 -4.70
CA ALA A 90 -18.82 -1.16 -4.70
C ALA A 90 -20.06 -1.66 -5.48
N GLY A 91 -19.84 -2.39 -6.58
CA GLY A 91 -20.91 -3.02 -7.37
C GLY A 91 -21.57 -4.22 -6.70
N GLY A 92 -20.86 -4.94 -5.82
CA GLY A 92 -21.37 -6.13 -5.14
C GLY A 92 -22.35 -5.86 -3.98
N PHE A 93 -22.26 -4.69 -3.34
CA PHE A 93 -23.15 -4.35 -2.21
C PHE A 93 -24.52 -3.80 -2.62
N GLY A 94 -24.68 -3.34 -3.87
CA GLY A 94 -25.98 -2.88 -4.40
C GLY A 94 -26.95 -4.01 -4.78
N ALA A 95 -26.46 -5.25 -4.91
CA ALA A 95 -27.26 -6.39 -5.35
C ALA A 95 -27.78 -7.30 -4.21
N ILE A 96 -27.34 -7.07 -2.96
CA ILE A 96 -27.70 -7.93 -1.82
C ILE A 96 -28.72 -7.26 -0.88
N PHE A 97 -28.93 -5.95 -1.01
CA PHE A 97 -29.94 -5.17 -0.28
C PHE A 97 -30.99 -4.51 -1.19
N GLY A 98 -31.23 -5.08 -2.38
CA GLY A 98 -32.31 -4.70 -3.29
C GLY A 98 -33.43 -5.71 -3.30
#